data_AF-A0A0R2Q8X1-F1
#
_entry.id   AF-A0A0R2Q8X1-F1
#
_cell.length_a   1.000
_cell.length_b   1.000
_cell.length_c   1.000
_cell.angle_alpha   90.00
_cell.angle_beta   90.00
_cell.angle_gamma   90.00
#
_symmetry.space_group_name_H-M   'P 1'
#
loop_
_entity.id
_entity.type
_entity.pdbx_description
1 polymer ?
#
loop_
_entity_poly.entity_id
_entity_poly.type
_entity_poly.pdbx_seq_one_letter_code
_entity_poly.pdbx_strand_id
1 'polypeptide(L)'
;FGIPGVAEHCFQMKSVNDAREIRRSLLSTYESVEDGLLPLESLNVVIVGGGPTGVELAGAVSELQREIKREFEHIAPKATVTLVEAGPRLLPSFHPYSSKYTLKTLTKMGVQVKVDAAVVEATSSSLRFKDGAEIVAGTRIWAAGVVAPAHWKFLGETDRGNRIKVNSNLQLSDSIWVVGDAASFPDATGRPLPMVAPVAIQQGKHVARQIRRRESGKTLEAFKYRDKGQMATIGRRKAVVEMNSRLRFQGSLAWLTWLALHLAYLSGGRNRTSIFADWIWNYIVWTPRRTITE
;
A
#
# COMPACT_ATOMS: atom_id res chain seq x y z
N PHE A 1 3.27 15.36 -3.75
CA PHE A 1 3.84 16.33 -2.81
C PHE A 1 4.94 17.21 -3.41
N GLY A 2 5.51 16.89 -4.59
CA GLY A 2 6.52 17.75 -5.22
C GLY A 2 7.83 17.82 -4.43
N ILE A 3 8.12 16.79 -3.65
CA ILE A 3 9.31 16.71 -2.82
C ILE A 3 10.50 16.40 -3.74
N PRO A 4 11.56 17.24 -3.77
CA PRO A 4 12.72 17.04 -4.63
C PRO A 4 13.38 15.67 -4.43
N GLY A 5 13.80 15.06 -5.55
CA GLY A 5 14.54 13.80 -5.57
C GLY A 5 13.71 12.54 -5.31
N VAL A 6 12.45 12.65 -4.87
CA VAL A 6 11.61 11.46 -4.57
C VAL A 6 11.28 10.66 -5.83
N ALA A 7 11.05 11.33 -6.96
CA ALA A 7 10.75 10.63 -8.21
C ALA A 7 11.98 9.93 -8.78
N GLU A 8 13.17 10.47 -8.51
CA GLU A 8 14.46 10.05 -9.04
C GLU A 8 15.14 8.98 -8.16
N HIS A 9 14.93 9.02 -6.84
CA HIS A 9 15.73 8.26 -5.88
C HIS A 9 14.93 7.31 -4.98
N CYS A 10 13.60 7.26 -5.11
CA CYS A 10 12.75 6.36 -4.34
C CYS A 10 11.97 5.41 -5.26
N PHE A 11 11.93 4.13 -4.88
CA PHE A 11 11.02 3.17 -5.49
C PHE A 11 9.57 3.54 -5.18
N GLN A 12 8.69 3.29 -6.14
CA GLN A 12 7.24 3.33 -5.93
C GLN A 12 6.73 1.91 -5.67
N MET A 13 5.47 1.77 -5.25
CA MET A 13 4.80 0.48 -5.15
C MET A 13 3.40 0.59 -5.78
N LYS A 14 3.36 0.76 -7.10
CA LYS A 14 2.13 0.96 -7.89
C LYS A 14 1.86 -0.19 -8.85
N SER A 15 2.90 -0.92 -9.23
CA SER A 15 2.81 -2.03 -10.19
C SER A 15 3.50 -3.30 -9.68
N VAL A 16 3.20 -4.43 -10.34
CA VAL A 16 3.91 -5.70 -10.11
C VAL A 16 5.38 -5.57 -10.51
N ASN A 17 5.70 -4.74 -11.50
CA ASN A 17 7.08 -4.50 -11.90
C ASN A 17 7.85 -3.79 -10.78
N ASP A 18 7.26 -2.75 -10.17
CA ASP A 18 7.86 -2.04 -9.05
C ASP A 18 8.16 -3.00 -7.89
N ALA A 19 7.24 -3.92 -7.59
CA ALA A 19 7.42 -4.94 -6.56
C ALA A 19 8.61 -5.86 -6.84
N ARG A 20 8.80 -6.26 -8.11
CA ARG A 20 9.92 -7.09 -8.54
C ARG A 20 11.24 -6.32 -8.48
N GLU A 21 11.24 -5.06 -8.87
CA GLU A 21 12.41 -4.19 -8.79
C GLU A 21 12.84 -3.96 -7.35
N ILE A 22 11.91 -3.69 -6.43
CA ILE A 22 12.19 -3.61 -4.99
C ILE A 22 12.82 -4.92 -4.50
N ARG A 23 12.20 -6.07 -4.79
CA ARG A 23 12.75 -7.37 -4.36
C ARG A 23 14.15 -7.62 -4.90
N ARG A 24 14.37 -7.36 -6.19
CA ARG A 24 15.68 -7.50 -6.84
C ARG A 24 16.71 -6.60 -6.18
N SER A 25 16.38 -5.32 -5.98
CA SER A 25 17.26 -4.34 -5.34
C SER A 25 17.65 -4.79 -3.93
N LEU A 26 16.69 -5.27 -3.14
CA LEU A 26 16.97 -5.76 -1.79
C LEU A 26 17.96 -6.92 -1.83
N LEU A 27 17.70 -7.95 -2.64
CA LEU A 27 18.56 -9.15 -2.70
C LEU A 27 19.96 -8.84 -3.25
N SER A 28 20.06 -8.10 -4.35
CA SER A 28 21.36 -7.75 -4.94
C SER A 28 22.21 -6.84 -4.04
N THR A 29 21.56 -6.06 -3.16
CA THR A 29 22.29 -5.23 -2.19
C THR A 29 22.97 -6.10 -1.14
N TYR A 30 22.35 -7.22 -0.72
CA TYR A 30 23.01 -8.17 0.19
C TYR A 30 24.26 -8.78 -0.43
N GLU A 31 24.17 -9.25 -1.68
CA GLU A 31 25.31 -9.79 -2.44
C GLU A 31 26.44 -8.76 -2.53
N SER A 32 26.10 -7.53 -2.95
CA SER A 32 27.08 -6.45 -3.13
C SER A 32 27.76 -6.02 -1.82
N VAL A 33 27.06 -6.09 -0.69
CA VAL A 33 27.63 -5.76 0.63
C VAL A 33 28.54 -6.88 1.12
N GLU A 34 28.18 -8.15 0.90
CA GLU A 34 29.03 -9.31 1.24
C GLU A 34 30.34 -9.30 0.43
N ASP A 35 30.26 -8.93 -0.86
CA ASP A 35 31.43 -8.78 -1.74
C ASP A 35 32.26 -7.51 -1.47
N GLY A 36 31.83 -6.66 -0.52
CA GLY A 36 32.51 -5.41 -0.17
C GLY A 36 32.39 -4.29 -1.21
N LEU A 37 31.50 -4.42 -2.19
CA LEU A 37 31.23 -3.43 -3.24
C LEU A 37 30.37 -2.26 -2.74
N LEU A 38 29.54 -2.51 -1.72
CA LEU A 38 28.70 -1.50 -1.07
C LEU A 38 28.95 -1.47 0.43
N PRO A 39 28.80 -0.28 1.06
CA PRO A 39 28.92 -0.16 2.51
C PRO A 39 27.70 -0.80 3.18
N LEU A 40 27.88 -1.23 4.43
CA LEU A 40 26.89 -1.97 5.21
C LEU A 40 25.56 -1.23 5.37
N GLU A 41 25.60 0.11 5.44
CA GLU A 41 24.44 1.00 5.56
C GLU A 41 23.50 0.90 4.36
N SER A 42 23.97 0.33 3.23
CA SER A 42 23.13 0.07 2.05
C SER A 42 22.02 -0.94 2.36
N LEU A 43 22.18 -1.78 3.37
CA LEU A 43 21.15 -2.73 3.83
C LEU A 43 19.99 -2.05 4.57
N ASN A 44 20.10 -0.75 4.87
CA ASN A 44 19.01 0.00 5.49
C ASN A 44 17.91 0.29 4.46
N VAL A 45 16.67 0.00 4.86
CA VAL A 45 15.47 0.24 4.06
C VAL A 45 14.61 1.28 4.76
N VAL A 46 14.27 2.36 4.06
CA VAL A 46 13.32 3.37 4.55
C VAL A 46 12.06 3.34 3.71
N ILE A 47 10.91 3.22 4.37
CA ILE A 47 9.59 3.22 3.76
C ILE A 47 8.85 4.46 4.24
N VAL A 48 8.42 5.31 3.30
CA VAL A 48 7.71 6.56 3.62
C VAL A 48 6.22 6.40 3.36
N GLY A 49 5.41 6.65 4.40
CA GLY A 49 3.95 6.60 4.39
C GLY A 49 3.40 5.52 5.33
N GLY A 50 2.87 5.91 6.47
CA GLY A 50 2.25 5.05 7.48
C GLY A 50 0.83 4.58 7.17
N GLY A 51 0.38 4.67 5.92
CA GLY A 51 -0.89 4.09 5.45
C GLY A 51 -0.81 2.56 5.31
N PRO A 52 -1.90 1.90 4.86
CA PRO A 52 -1.93 0.44 4.69
C PRO A 52 -0.75 -0.09 3.87
N THR A 53 -0.46 0.49 2.71
CA THR A 53 0.64 0.06 1.84
C THR A 53 2.00 0.09 2.52
N GLY A 54 2.35 1.18 3.22
CA GLY A 54 3.66 1.26 3.88
C GLY A 54 3.77 0.37 5.12
N VAL A 55 2.67 0.18 5.86
CA VAL A 55 2.62 -0.80 6.96
C VAL A 55 2.83 -2.23 6.45
N GLU A 56 2.15 -2.60 5.35
CA GLU A 56 2.29 -3.91 4.72
C GLU A 56 3.70 -4.14 4.20
N LEU A 57 4.27 -3.15 3.51
CA LEU A 57 5.65 -3.20 3.01
C LEU A 57 6.67 -3.32 4.15
N ALA A 58 6.53 -2.53 5.21
CA ALA A 58 7.46 -2.58 6.34
C ALA A 58 7.44 -3.94 7.03
N GLY A 59 6.25 -4.52 7.18
CA GLY A 59 6.08 -5.89 7.62
C GLY A 59 6.80 -6.91 6.73
N ALA A 60 6.50 -6.88 5.42
CA ALA A 60 7.04 -7.83 4.46
C ALA A 60 8.57 -7.75 4.33
N VAL A 61 9.13 -6.54 4.27
CA VAL A 61 10.59 -6.33 4.20
C VAL A 61 11.28 -6.80 5.47
N SER A 62 10.72 -6.52 6.65
CA SER A 62 11.26 -6.99 7.93
C SER A 62 11.27 -8.53 8.03
N GLU A 63 10.23 -9.19 7.50
CA GLU A 63 10.21 -10.65 7.43
C GLU A 63 11.24 -11.20 6.44
N LEU A 64 11.37 -10.58 5.26
CA LEU A 64 12.37 -10.95 4.26
C LEU A 64 13.79 -10.83 4.83
N GLN A 65 14.15 -9.70 5.43
CA GLN A 65 15.49 -9.49 6.00
C GLN A 65 15.83 -10.53 7.09
N ARG A 66 14.83 -10.93 7.89
CA ARG A 66 15.01 -11.99 8.89
C ARG A 66 15.25 -13.36 8.24
N GLU A 67 14.60 -13.65 7.11
CA GLU A 67 14.79 -14.90 6.36
C GLU A 67 16.15 -14.96 5.66
N ILE A 68 16.62 -13.82 5.12
CA ILE A 68 17.92 -13.66 4.46
C ILE A 68 19.11 -13.99 5.40
N LYS A 69 18.93 -13.93 6.72
CA LYS A 69 19.96 -14.34 7.70
C LYS A 69 20.51 -15.76 7.46
N ARG A 70 19.75 -16.65 6.82
CA ARG A 70 20.21 -18.01 6.49
C ARG A 70 21.28 -18.04 5.40
N GLU A 71 21.32 -17.02 4.56
CA GLU A 71 22.23 -16.90 3.42
C GLU A 71 23.34 -15.90 3.72
N PHE A 72 23.05 -14.86 4.52
CA PHE A 72 23.99 -13.80 4.89
C PHE A 72 24.06 -13.60 6.41
N GLU A 73 24.63 -14.59 7.11
CA GLU A 73 24.58 -14.67 8.57
C GLU A 73 25.19 -13.46 9.27
N HIS A 74 26.30 -12.93 8.74
CA HIS A 74 27.08 -11.86 9.38
C HIS A 74 26.56 -10.45 9.11
N ILE A 75 25.98 -10.21 7.92
CA ILE A 75 25.52 -8.87 7.51
C ILE A 75 24.02 -8.67 7.72
N ALA A 76 23.19 -9.72 7.60
CA ALA A 76 21.72 -9.58 7.74
C ALA A 76 21.23 -9.07 9.10
N PRO A 77 21.82 -9.45 10.25
CA PRO A 77 21.44 -8.88 11.54
C PRO A 77 21.69 -7.37 11.66
N LYS A 78 22.51 -6.79 10.77
CA LYS A 78 22.85 -5.36 10.77
C LYS A 78 21.93 -4.52 9.87
N ALA A 79 21.10 -5.17 9.06
CA ALA A 79 20.11 -4.51 8.21
C ALA A 79 18.97 -3.92 9.05
N THR A 80 18.44 -2.78 8.63
CA THR A 80 17.34 -2.11 9.34
C THR A 80 16.17 -1.80 8.41
N VAL A 81 14.97 -1.74 8.98
CA VAL A 81 13.76 -1.26 8.30
C VAL A 81 13.18 -0.11 9.12
N THR A 82 13.03 1.05 8.50
CA THR A 82 12.42 2.23 9.13
C THR A 82 11.16 2.65 8.37
N LEU A 83 10.02 2.66 9.06
CA LEU A 83 8.76 3.20 8.56
C LEU A 83 8.58 4.64 9.04
N VAL A 84 8.46 5.56 8.10
CA VAL A 84 8.30 6.99 8.32
C VAL A 84 6.86 7.40 8.05
N GLU A 85 6.25 8.16 8.94
CA GLU A 85 4.94 8.78 8.75
C GLU A 85 5.00 10.26 9.14
N ALA A 86 4.42 11.12 8.28
CA ALA A 86 4.44 12.57 8.48
C ALA A 86 3.51 13.01 9.63
N GLY A 87 2.40 12.29 9.84
CA GLY A 87 1.47 12.52 10.94
C GLY A 87 1.82 11.76 12.22
N PRO A 88 0.99 11.89 13.26
CA PRO A 88 1.31 11.39 14.61
C PRO A 88 1.07 9.88 14.79
N ARG A 89 0.50 9.20 13.80
CA ARG A 89 0.16 7.77 13.92
C ARG A 89 0.09 7.05 12.59
N LEU A 90 0.43 5.76 12.64
CA LEU A 90 0.18 4.81 11.56
C LEU A 90 -1.32 4.56 11.37
N LEU A 91 -1.70 4.18 10.16
CA LEU A 91 -3.07 3.89 9.74
C LEU A 91 -4.06 4.99 10.20
N PRO A 92 -3.87 6.26 9.79
CA PRO A 92 -4.67 7.37 10.31
C PRO A 92 -6.17 7.26 9.96
N SER A 93 -6.53 6.51 8.90
CA SER A 93 -7.92 6.20 8.56
C SER A 93 -8.57 5.15 9.47
N PHE A 94 -7.78 4.42 10.25
CA PHE A 94 -8.24 3.39 11.19
C PHE A 94 -8.51 3.99 12.57
N HIS A 95 -9.22 3.25 13.40
CA HIS A 95 -9.41 3.59 14.80
C HIS A 95 -8.06 3.66 15.53
N PRO A 96 -7.84 4.60 16.47
CA PRO A 96 -6.58 4.73 17.21
C PRO A 96 -6.11 3.44 17.92
N TYR A 97 -7.07 2.58 18.28
CA TYR A 97 -6.77 1.24 18.82
C TYR A 97 -5.97 0.37 17.84
N SER A 98 -6.41 0.30 16.58
CA SER A 98 -5.76 -0.43 15.49
C SER A 98 -4.39 0.19 15.15
N SER A 99 -4.27 1.53 15.19
CA SER A 99 -2.99 2.24 15.04
C SER A 99 -1.99 1.82 16.12
N LYS A 100 -2.39 1.81 17.39
CA LYS A 100 -1.53 1.42 18.53
C LYS A 100 -1.08 -0.03 18.44
N TYR A 101 -1.99 -0.95 18.08
CA TYR A 101 -1.64 -2.35 17.86
C TYR A 101 -0.63 -2.51 16.72
N THR A 102 -0.83 -1.79 15.62
CA THR A 102 0.06 -1.82 14.45
C THR A 102 1.46 -1.37 14.81
N LEU A 103 1.59 -0.22 15.48
CA LEU A 103 2.87 0.28 15.99
C LEU A 103 3.58 -0.76 16.86
N LYS A 104 2.90 -1.26 17.90
CA LYS A 104 3.46 -2.28 18.81
C LYS A 104 3.91 -3.53 18.07
N THR A 105 3.17 -3.94 17.04
CA THR A 105 3.46 -5.15 16.27
C THR A 105 4.66 -4.98 15.35
N LEU A 106 4.77 -3.85 14.65
CA LEU A 106 5.93 -3.52 13.80
C LEU A 106 7.20 -3.37 14.65
N THR A 107 7.14 -2.66 15.78
CA THR A 107 8.28 -2.54 16.69
C THR A 107 8.75 -3.90 17.21
N LYS A 108 7.82 -4.81 17.55
CA LYS A 108 8.16 -6.21 17.93
C LYS A 108 8.78 -7.02 16.80
N MET A 109 8.58 -6.62 15.55
CA MET A 109 9.21 -7.22 14.37
C MET A 109 10.60 -6.63 14.09
N GLY A 110 11.05 -5.63 14.86
CA GLY A 110 12.32 -4.94 14.64
C GLY A 110 12.23 -3.75 13.69
N VAL A 111 11.03 -3.38 13.24
CA VAL A 111 10.82 -2.17 12.42
C VAL A 111 10.91 -0.94 13.30
N GLN A 112 11.79 -0.02 12.94
CA GLN A 112 11.85 1.30 13.54
C GLN A 112 10.70 2.15 12.98
N VAL A 113 9.93 2.81 13.83
CA VAL A 113 8.81 3.66 13.38
C VAL A 113 9.06 5.10 13.80
N LYS A 114 9.09 6.01 12.83
CA LYS A 114 9.24 7.45 13.04
C LYS A 114 7.96 8.15 12.59
N VAL A 115 7.14 8.58 13.55
CA VAL A 115 5.96 9.44 13.32
C VAL A 115 6.35 10.90 13.43
N ASP A 116 5.44 11.81 13.07
CA ASP A 116 5.66 13.26 13.06
C ASP A 116 6.92 13.66 12.25
N ALA A 117 7.23 12.87 11.23
CA ALA A 117 8.47 12.93 10.46
C ALA A 117 8.18 13.15 8.99
N ALA A 118 8.03 14.42 8.60
CA ALA A 118 7.84 14.79 7.21
C ALA A 118 9.18 14.81 6.46
N VAL A 119 9.28 14.02 5.39
CA VAL A 119 10.40 14.07 4.44
C VAL A 119 10.27 15.33 3.57
N VAL A 120 11.38 16.02 3.35
CA VAL A 120 11.46 17.27 2.56
C VAL A 120 12.39 17.17 1.35
N GLU A 121 13.27 16.16 1.31
CA GLU A 121 14.16 15.89 0.19
C GLU A 121 14.57 14.42 0.19
N ALA A 122 14.71 13.83 -0.99
CA ALA A 122 15.41 12.56 -1.17
C ALA A 122 16.69 12.78 -1.98
N THR A 123 17.78 12.15 -1.57
CA THR A 123 19.04 12.13 -2.32
C THR A 123 19.30 10.72 -2.85
N SER A 124 20.40 10.52 -3.57
CA SER A 124 20.83 9.21 -4.05
C SER A 124 21.14 8.21 -2.91
N SER A 125 21.42 8.68 -1.69
CA SER A 125 21.81 7.83 -0.54
C SER A 125 20.98 8.06 0.73
N SER A 126 20.10 9.06 0.78
CA SER A 126 19.43 9.45 2.02
C SER A 126 18.05 10.09 1.84
N LEU A 127 17.34 10.27 2.96
CA LEU A 127 16.13 11.09 3.07
C LEU A 127 16.35 12.17 4.14
N ARG A 128 16.08 13.43 3.78
CA ARG A 128 16.09 14.55 4.74
C ARG A 128 14.69 14.84 5.26
N PHE A 129 14.62 15.15 6.55
CA PHE A 129 13.39 15.47 7.26
C PHE A 129 13.27 16.96 7.52
N LYS A 130 12.04 17.42 7.78
CA LYS A 130 11.73 18.82 8.07
C LYS A 130 12.44 19.36 9.31
N ASP A 131 12.76 18.50 10.27
CA ASP A 131 13.51 18.83 11.49
C ASP A 131 15.04 18.96 11.26
N GLY A 132 15.51 18.76 10.02
CA GLY A 132 16.92 18.79 9.65
C GLY A 132 17.62 17.43 9.83
N ALA A 133 16.96 16.42 10.39
CA ALA A 133 17.52 15.08 10.48
C ALA A 133 17.67 14.46 9.09
N GLU A 134 18.54 13.46 8.99
CA GLU A 134 18.80 12.71 7.76
C GLU A 134 18.93 11.22 8.09
N ILE A 135 18.36 10.36 7.25
CA ILE A 135 18.54 8.91 7.35
C ILE A 135 19.15 8.40 6.05
N VAL A 136 20.30 7.74 6.17
CA VAL A 136 20.98 7.05 5.07
C VAL A 136 20.33 5.67 4.87
N ALA A 137 20.02 5.36 3.62
CA ALA A 137 19.40 4.09 3.24
C ALA A 137 19.72 3.74 1.80
N GLY A 138 20.13 2.49 1.55
CA GLY A 138 20.35 1.99 0.19
C GLY A 138 19.05 1.80 -0.57
N THR A 139 17.97 1.41 0.12
CA THR A 139 16.64 1.30 -0.48
C THR A 139 15.66 2.27 0.17
N ARG A 140 15.05 3.14 -0.63
CA ARG A 140 14.00 4.08 -0.20
C ARG A 140 12.74 3.80 -0.98
N ILE A 141 11.63 3.55 -0.28
CA ILE A 141 10.34 3.21 -0.89
C ILE A 141 9.32 4.28 -0.50
N TRP A 142 8.73 4.92 -1.50
CA TRP A 142 7.72 5.94 -1.31
C TRP A 142 6.31 5.34 -1.49
N ALA A 143 5.63 5.12 -0.37
CA ALA A 143 4.26 4.59 -0.30
C ALA A 143 3.23 5.65 0.12
N ALA A 144 3.62 6.93 0.18
CA ALA A 144 2.78 8.02 0.64
C ALA A 144 2.12 8.81 -0.51
N GLY A 145 0.81 9.00 -0.43
CA GLY A 145 0.05 9.86 -1.34
C GLY A 145 -0.13 9.27 -2.73
N VAL A 146 -1.39 9.16 -3.13
CA VAL A 146 -1.77 8.78 -4.50
C VAL A 146 -2.39 10.02 -5.16
N VAL A 147 -2.00 10.28 -6.40
CA VAL A 147 -2.59 11.33 -7.23
C VAL A 147 -3.05 10.70 -8.53
N ALA A 148 -4.19 11.15 -9.03
CA ALA A 148 -4.62 10.79 -10.37
C ALA A 148 -3.65 11.40 -11.41
N PRO A 149 -3.49 10.77 -12.58
CA PRO A 149 -2.63 11.31 -13.64
C PRO A 149 -3.08 12.70 -14.07
N ALA A 150 -2.14 13.64 -14.12
CA ALA A 150 -2.44 15.05 -14.43
C ALA A 150 -2.90 15.26 -15.88
N HIS A 151 -2.60 14.33 -16.79
CA HIS A 151 -3.01 14.44 -18.19
C HIS A 151 -4.53 14.41 -18.38
N TRP A 152 -5.32 13.99 -17.38
CA TRP A 152 -6.78 14.01 -17.48
C TRP A 152 -7.41 15.37 -17.15
N LYS A 153 -6.63 16.36 -16.69
CA LYS A 153 -7.13 17.68 -16.28
C LYS A 153 -7.87 18.43 -17.37
N PHE A 154 -7.53 18.21 -18.64
CA PHE A 154 -8.21 18.89 -19.75
C PHE A 154 -9.67 18.45 -19.92
N LEU A 155 -10.08 17.32 -19.32
CA LEU A 155 -11.44 16.81 -19.43
C LEU A 155 -12.44 17.58 -18.57
N GLY A 156 -12.01 18.23 -17.48
CA GLY A 156 -12.92 18.97 -16.60
C GLY A 156 -12.27 19.42 -15.29
N GLU A 157 -13.10 19.96 -14.40
CA GLU A 157 -12.64 20.45 -13.09
C GLU A 157 -12.07 19.31 -12.25
N THR A 158 -10.88 19.52 -11.66
CA THR A 158 -10.23 18.51 -10.81
C THR A 158 -10.03 18.97 -9.37
N ASP A 159 -9.97 18.03 -8.43
CA ASP A 159 -9.50 18.30 -7.07
C ASP A 159 -7.96 18.45 -6.99
N ARG A 160 -7.44 18.69 -5.77
CA ARG A 160 -5.99 18.82 -5.52
C ARG A 160 -5.18 17.56 -5.86
N GLY A 161 -5.83 16.39 -5.91
CA GLY A 161 -5.25 15.11 -6.29
C GLY A 161 -5.38 14.81 -7.79
N ASN A 162 -5.74 15.79 -8.62
CA ASN A 162 -6.02 15.68 -10.05
C ASN A 162 -7.22 14.78 -10.40
N ARG A 163 -8.12 14.52 -9.45
CA ARG A 163 -9.29 13.67 -9.68
C ARG A 163 -10.40 14.51 -10.30
N ILE A 164 -11.01 14.01 -11.38
CA ILE A 164 -12.09 14.69 -12.10
C ILE A 164 -13.35 14.72 -11.25
N LYS A 165 -13.90 15.91 -11.00
CA LYS A 165 -15.19 16.05 -10.30
C LYS A 165 -16.32 15.47 -11.15
N VAL A 166 -17.16 14.67 -10.52
CA VAL A 166 -18.30 14.00 -11.18
C VAL A 166 -19.60 14.31 -10.45
N ASN A 167 -20.71 14.24 -11.17
CA ASN A 167 -22.05 14.41 -10.61
C ASN A 167 -22.50 13.19 -9.78
N SER A 168 -23.73 13.25 -9.26
CA SER A 168 -24.35 12.18 -8.47
C SER A 168 -24.43 10.81 -9.19
N ASN A 169 -24.38 10.79 -10.52
CA ASN A 169 -24.44 9.60 -11.36
C ASN A 169 -23.04 9.12 -11.81
N LEU A 170 -21.96 9.68 -11.25
CA LEU A 170 -20.56 9.45 -11.65
C LEU A 170 -20.24 9.93 -13.08
N GLN A 171 -21.00 10.90 -13.59
CA GLN A 171 -20.79 11.46 -14.92
C GLN A 171 -19.98 12.76 -14.84
N LEU A 172 -19.06 12.91 -15.79
CA LEU A 172 -18.44 14.19 -16.15
C LEU A 172 -19.33 14.93 -17.16
N SER A 173 -19.91 14.20 -18.12
CA SER A 173 -20.88 14.69 -19.09
C SER A 173 -21.87 13.57 -19.41
N ASP A 174 -22.91 13.87 -20.19
CA ASP A 174 -23.94 12.88 -20.53
C ASP A 174 -23.35 11.58 -21.09
N SER A 175 -22.28 11.66 -21.88
CA SER A 175 -21.66 10.50 -22.53
C SER A 175 -20.40 9.98 -21.83
N ILE A 176 -19.95 10.61 -20.74
CA ILE A 176 -18.68 10.29 -20.10
C ILE A 176 -18.88 10.01 -18.61
N TRP A 177 -18.55 8.78 -18.20
CA TRP A 177 -18.44 8.40 -16.79
C TRP A 177 -16.98 8.32 -16.37
N VAL A 178 -16.70 8.74 -15.13
CA VAL A 178 -15.37 8.60 -14.52
C VAL A 178 -15.53 7.83 -13.21
N VAL A 179 -14.69 6.82 -13.01
CA VAL A 179 -14.75 5.91 -11.84
C VAL A 179 -13.37 5.67 -11.25
N GLY A 180 -13.36 5.06 -10.06
CA GLY A 180 -12.16 4.71 -9.32
C GLY A 180 -11.35 5.91 -8.91
N ASP A 181 -10.04 5.72 -8.88
CA ASP A 181 -9.06 6.69 -8.40
C ASP A 181 -9.01 7.98 -9.24
N ALA A 182 -9.55 7.96 -10.46
CA ALA A 182 -9.65 9.16 -11.31
C ALA A 182 -10.86 10.05 -10.97
N ALA A 183 -11.87 9.54 -10.26
CA ALA A 183 -13.11 10.25 -9.98
C ALA A 183 -13.08 10.93 -8.62
N SER A 184 -13.40 12.23 -8.54
CA SER A 184 -13.70 12.96 -7.32
C SER A 184 -15.21 12.98 -7.09
N PHE A 185 -15.72 11.94 -6.44
CA PHE A 185 -17.12 11.84 -6.01
C PHE A 185 -17.23 12.18 -4.51
N PRO A 186 -18.01 13.18 -4.10
CA PRO A 186 -18.16 13.55 -2.69
C PRO A 186 -18.98 12.52 -1.91
N ASP A 187 -18.56 12.24 -0.68
CA ASP A 187 -19.35 11.51 0.30
C ASP A 187 -20.39 12.44 0.98
N ALA A 188 -21.11 11.91 1.97
CA ALA A 188 -22.11 12.67 2.72
C ALA A 188 -21.53 13.87 3.49
N THR A 189 -20.22 13.93 3.69
CA THR A 189 -19.51 15.04 4.34
C THR A 189 -18.96 16.07 3.35
N GLY A 190 -19.18 15.86 2.05
CA GLY A 190 -18.64 16.69 0.98
C GLY A 190 -17.18 16.39 0.63
N ARG A 191 -16.54 15.41 1.28
CA ARG A 191 -15.16 15.01 0.99
C ARG A 191 -15.13 13.96 -0.12
N PRO A 192 -14.16 14.01 -1.04
CA PRO A 192 -14.02 12.96 -2.05
C PRO A 192 -13.85 11.57 -1.40
N LEU A 193 -14.53 10.56 -1.94
CA LEU A 193 -14.36 9.17 -1.52
C LEU A 193 -12.88 8.75 -1.59
N PRO A 194 -12.42 7.84 -0.70
CA PRO A 194 -11.03 7.39 -0.70
C PRO A 194 -10.67 6.62 -1.99
N MET A 195 -9.40 6.73 -2.38
CA MET A 195 -8.80 6.03 -3.53
C MET A 195 -8.49 4.58 -3.14
N VAL A 196 -9.52 3.74 -3.10
CA VAL A 196 -9.43 2.33 -2.68
C VAL A 196 -10.22 1.43 -3.61
N ALA A 197 -9.73 0.19 -3.79
CA ALA A 197 -10.34 -0.78 -4.69
C ALA A 197 -11.86 -1.03 -4.44
N PRO A 198 -12.38 -1.11 -3.20
CA PRO A 198 -13.81 -1.28 -2.96
C PRO A 198 -14.68 -0.14 -3.52
N VAL A 199 -14.19 1.10 -3.53
CA VAL A 199 -14.88 2.25 -4.13
C VAL A 199 -14.92 2.06 -5.65
N ALA A 200 -13.78 1.79 -6.28
CA ALA A 200 -13.68 1.58 -7.73
C ALA A 200 -14.58 0.43 -8.22
N ILE A 201 -14.60 -0.70 -7.49
CA ILE A 201 -15.44 -1.86 -7.82
C ILE A 201 -16.94 -1.50 -7.74
N GLN A 202 -17.35 -0.77 -6.71
CA GLN A 202 -18.75 -0.35 -6.55
C GLN A 202 -19.17 0.66 -7.61
N GLN A 203 -18.31 1.63 -7.92
CA GLN A 203 -18.53 2.62 -8.97
C GLN A 203 -18.63 1.95 -10.34
N GLY A 204 -17.70 1.05 -10.69
CA GLY A 204 -17.75 0.31 -11.96
C GLY A 204 -19.03 -0.51 -12.11
N LYS A 205 -19.43 -1.25 -11.06
CA LYS A 205 -20.71 -1.99 -11.05
C LYS A 205 -21.92 -1.08 -11.18
N HIS A 206 -21.88 0.11 -10.58
CA HIS A 206 -22.95 1.08 -10.67
C HIS A 206 -23.06 1.65 -12.09
N VAL A 207 -21.95 2.12 -12.67
CA VAL A 207 -21.92 2.66 -14.04
C VAL A 207 -22.40 1.64 -15.07
N ALA A 208 -22.00 0.36 -14.94
CA ALA A 208 -22.52 -0.70 -15.81
C ALA A 208 -24.06 -0.83 -15.75
N ARG A 209 -24.68 -0.64 -14.58
CA ARG A 209 -26.15 -0.61 -14.45
C ARG A 209 -26.76 0.65 -15.05
N GLN A 210 -26.09 1.80 -14.92
CA GLN A 210 -26.55 3.07 -15.49
C GLN A 210 -26.53 3.06 -17.02
N ILE A 211 -25.48 2.49 -17.63
CA ILE A 211 -25.40 2.33 -19.09
C ILE A 211 -26.59 1.51 -19.60
N ARG A 212 -26.86 0.34 -18.99
CA ARG A 212 -28.02 -0.49 -19.35
C ARG A 212 -29.37 0.22 -19.17
N ARG A 213 -29.50 1.05 -18.12
CA ARG A 213 -30.72 1.85 -17.90
C ARG A 213 -30.92 2.85 -19.03
N ARG A 214 -29.88 3.59 -19.39
CA ARG A 214 -29.92 4.56 -20.48
C ARG A 214 -30.30 3.91 -21.81
N GLU A 215 -29.70 2.77 -22.13
CA GLU A 215 -30.04 1.99 -23.35
C GLU A 215 -31.51 1.55 -23.36
N SER A 216 -32.07 1.26 -22.19
CA SER A 216 -33.49 0.91 -22.03
C SER A 216 -34.45 2.10 -21.88
N GLY A 217 -33.98 3.35 -22.09
CA GLY A 217 -34.79 4.55 -21.92
C GLY A 217 -35.20 4.85 -20.46
N LYS A 218 -34.54 4.25 -19.48
CA LYS A 218 -34.82 4.45 -18.05
C LYS A 218 -33.98 5.58 -17.47
N THR A 219 -34.50 6.23 -16.42
CA THR A 219 -33.79 7.27 -15.69
C THR A 219 -32.58 6.72 -14.93
N LEU A 220 -31.54 7.55 -14.86
CA LEU A 220 -30.32 7.24 -14.11
C LEU A 220 -30.58 7.32 -12.61
N GLU A 221 -29.83 6.52 -11.85
CA GLU A 221 -29.82 6.53 -10.40
C GLU A 221 -28.52 7.11 -9.85
N ALA A 222 -28.63 7.85 -8.75
CA ALA A 222 -27.47 8.36 -8.03
C ALA A 222 -26.63 7.22 -7.41
N PHE A 223 -25.32 7.37 -7.43
CA PHE A 223 -24.38 6.48 -6.78
C PHE A 223 -24.44 6.64 -5.26
N LYS A 224 -24.41 5.51 -4.56
CA LYS A 224 -24.30 5.46 -3.09
C LYS A 224 -23.20 4.46 -2.74
N TYR A 225 -22.14 4.96 -2.13
CA TYR A 225 -21.07 4.10 -1.63
C TYR A 225 -21.51 3.39 -0.35
N ARG A 226 -21.32 2.07 -0.31
CA ARG A 226 -21.47 1.28 0.91
C ARG A 226 -20.10 0.89 1.42
N ASP A 227 -19.68 1.51 2.51
CA ASP A 227 -18.45 1.11 3.19
C ASP A 227 -18.61 -0.29 3.79
N LYS A 228 -17.71 -1.20 3.40
CA LYS A 228 -17.64 -2.57 3.90
C LYS A 228 -16.59 -2.73 4.99
N GLY A 229 -15.88 -1.65 5.31
CA GLY A 229 -14.74 -1.64 6.18
C GLY A 229 -13.41 -1.69 5.45
N GLN A 230 -12.36 -1.75 6.26
CA GLN A 230 -10.97 -1.68 5.85
C GLN A 230 -10.15 -2.71 6.63
N MET A 231 -9.05 -3.14 6.02
CA MET A 231 -8.10 -4.08 6.61
C MET A 231 -6.70 -3.75 6.14
N ALA A 232 -5.72 -4.06 6.98
CA ALA A 232 -4.31 -3.95 6.64
C ALA A 232 -3.56 -5.13 7.27
N THR A 233 -2.69 -5.76 6.49
CA THR A 233 -1.74 -6.74 7.03
C THR A 233 -0.53 -6.02 7.60
N ILE A 234 0.08 -6.61 8.62
CA ILE A 234 1.28 -6.08 9.28
C ILE A 234 2.44 -7.06 9.11
N GLY A 235 2.13 -8.34 8.89
CA GLY A 235 3.09 -9.42 8.71
C GLY A 235 2.37 -10.76 8.83
N ARG A 236 3.13 -11.85 8.86
CA ARG A 236 2.59 -13.20 9.01
C ARG A 236 1.80 -13.33 10.32
N ARG A 237 0.54 -13.77 10.20
CA ARG A 237 -0.42 -13.92 11.31
C ARG A 237 -0.75 -12.62 12.07
N LYS A 238 -0.47 -11.45 11.47
CA LYS A 238 -0.71 -10.14 12.09
C LYS A 238 -1.44 -9.24 11.11
N ALA A 239 -2.66 -8.87 11.44
CA ALA A 239 -3.45 -7.92 10.67
C ALA A 239 -4.40 -7.14 11.59
N VAL A 240 -5.01 -6.09 11.04
CA VAL A 240 -6.11 -5.35 11.64
C VAL A 240 -7.29 -5.33 10.66
N VAL A 241 -8.50 -5.54 11.18
CA VAL A 241 -9.75 -5.50 10.41
C VAL A 241 -10.76 -4.63 11.15
N GLU A 242 -11.37 -3.69 10.40
CA GLU A 242 -12.49 -2.86 10.86
C GLU A 242 -13.61 -2.97 9.83
N MET A 243 -14.71 -3.66 10.14
CA MET A 243 -15.80 -3.86 9.16
C MET A 243 -16.85 -2.76 9.23
N ASN A 244 -17.13 -2.27 10.43
CA ASN A 244 -18.07 -1.19 10.71
C ASN A 244 -17.67 -0.49 12.02
N SER A 245 -18.47 0.47 12.47
CA SER A 245 -18.21 1.22 13.71
C SER A 245 -18.14 0.37 14.98
N ARG A 246 -18.61 -0.88 14.96
CA ARG A 246 -18.75 -1.76 16.13
C ARG A 246 -17.80 -2.97 16.12
N LEU A 247 -17.47 -3.51 14.95
CA LEU A 247 -16.67 -4.72 14.82
C LEU A 247 -15.24 -4.41 14.39
N ARG A 248 -14.31 -4.57 15.33
CA ARG A 248 -12.86 -4.41 15.12
C ARG A 248 -12.14 -5.57 15.79
N PHE A 249 -11.19 -6.17 15.10
CA PHE A 249 -10.38 -7.26 15.64
C PHE A 249 -9.00 -7.28 14.96
N GLN A 250 -8.06 -7.97 15.61
CA GLN A 250 -6.64 -7.92 15.27
C GLN A 250 -5.95 -9.28 15.46
N GLY A 251 -4.71 -9.40 14.98
CA GLY A 251 -3.88 -10.60 15.13
C GLY A 251 -4.25 -11.70 14.14
N SER A 252 -4.08 -12.96 14.55
CA SER A 252 -4.20 -14.12 13.66
C SER A 252 -5.59 -14.27 13.06
N LEU A 253 -6.64 -13.96 13.82
CA LEU A 253 -8.03 -14.04 13.32
C LEU A 253 -8.28 -12.98 12.23
N ALA A 254 -7.81 -11.74 12.44
CA ALA A 254 -7.83 -10.70 11.43
C ALA A 254 -7.04 -11.10 10.18
N TRP A 255 -5.90 -11.75 10.37
CA TRP A 255 -5.06 -12.23 9.28
C TRP A 255 -5.74 -13.34 8.48
N LEU A 256 -6.42 -14.29 9.12
CA LEU A 256 -7.23 -15.31 8.44
C LEU A 256 -8.41 -14.71 7.68
N THR A 257 -9.09 -13.71 8.24
CA THR A 257 -10.17 -13.01 7.53
C THR A 257 -9.67 -12.29 6.29
N TRP A 258 -8.51 -11.62 6.38
CA TRP A 258 -7.87 -10.98 5.24
C TRP A 258 -7.59 -12.00 4.13
N LEU A 259 -7.07 -13.16 4.50
CA LEU A 259 -6.75 -14.27 3.61
C LEU A 259 -8.00 -14.79 2.87
N ALA A 260 -9.05 -15.08 3.62
CA ALA A 260 -10.32 -15.57 3.09
C ALA A 260 -10.96 -14.56 2.12
N LEU A 261 -10.90 -13.27 2.46
CA LEU A 261 -11.45 -12.21 1.61
C LEU A 261 -10.65 -12.05 0.31
N HIS A 262 -9.32 -12.10 0.35
CA HIS A 262 -8.49 -12.04 -0.86
C HIS A 262 -8.75 -13.24 -1.77
N LEU A 263 -8.87 -14.44 -1.20
CA LEU A 263 -9.24 -15.64 -1.95
C LEU A 263 -10.61 -15.49 -2.63
N ALA A 264 -11.61 -14.91 -1.94
CA ALA A 264 -12.92 -14.66 -2.52
C ALA A 264 -12.92 -13.61 -3.64
N TYR A 265 -12.05 -12.59 -3.56
CA TYR A 265 -11.92 -11.58 -4.61
C TYR A 265 -11.05 -12.00 -5.80
N LEU A 266 -10.26 -13.07 -5.69
CA LEU A 266 -9.42 -13.64 -6.74
C LEU A 266 -10.21 -14.36 -7.85
N SER A 267 -11.42 -13.90 -8.16
CA SER A 267 -12.29 -14.40 -9.21
C SER A 267 -11.61 -14.35 -10.58
N GLY A 268 -10.93 -15.46 -10.92
CA GLY A 268 -10.28 -15.69 -12.19
C GLY A 268 -10.00 -17.18 -12.36
N GLY A 269 -11.05 -17.98 -12.54
CA GLY A 269 -10.95 -19.41 -12.87
C GLY A 269 -10.33 -20.32 -11.78
N ARG A 270 -10.53 -21.63 -11.95
CA ARG A 270 -10.03 -22.69 -11.04
C ARG A 270 -8.52 -22.66 -10.83
N ASN A 271 -7.77 -22.17 -11.82
CA ASN A 271 -6.30 -22.20 -11.76
C ASN A 271 -5.73 -21.12 -10.84
N ARG A 272 -6.31 -19.90 -10.80
CA ARG A 272 -5.82 -18.84 -9.92
C ARG A 272 -6.16 -19.09 -8.45
N THR A 273 -7.29 -19.74 -8.17
CA THR A 273 -7.63 -20.15 -6.80
C THR A 273 -6.68 -21.22 -6.27
N SER A 274 -6.26 -22.19 -7.11
CA SER A 274 -5.25 -23.18 -6.74
C SER A 274 -3.90 -22.53 -6.50
N ILE A 275 -3.41 -21.70 -7.43
CA ILE A 275 -2.12 -21.00 -7.29
C ILE A 275 -2.11 -20.11 -6.04
N PHE A 276 -3.21 -19.44 -5.73
CA PHE A 276 -3.30 -18.65 -4.51
C PHE A 276 -3.41 -19.51 -3.26
N ALA A 277 -4.15 -20.61 -3.29
CA ALA A 277 -4.19 -21.57 -2.18
C ALA A 277 -2.80 -22.19 -1.92
N ASP A 278 -2.04 -22.49 -2.97
CA ASP A 278 -0.66 -22.96 -2.89
C ASP A 278 0.27 -21.86 -2.34
N TRP A 279 0.10 -20.62 -2.78
CA TRP A 279 0.84 -19.48 -2.22
C TRP A 279 0.53 -19.29 -0.73
N ILE A 280 -0.74 -19.37 -0.34
CA ILE A 280 -1.20 -19.32 1.04
C ILE A 280 -0.61 -20.49 1.83
N TRP A 281 -0.67 -21.70 1.30
CA TRP A 281 -0.14 -22.89 1.94
C TRP A 281 1.37 -22.75 2.15
N ASN A 282 2.11 -22.26 1.16
CA ASN A 282 3.53 -21.92 1.30
C ASN A 282 3.75 -20.80 2.33
N TYR A 283 2.85 -19.82 2.41
CA TYR A 283 2.91 -18.74 3.38
C TYR A 283 2.55 -19.18 4.82
N ILE A 284 1.72 -20.22 4.99
CA ILE A 284 1.26 -20.77 6.27
C ILE A 284 2.16 -21.90 6.78
N VAL A 285 2.48 -22.86 5.92
CA VAL A 285 3.11 -24.16 6.22
C VAL A 285 4.61 -24.14 5.96
N TRP A 286 5.11 -23.15 5.20
CA TRP A 286 6.51 -22.86 4.92
C TRP A 286 7.47 -24.07 4.96
N THR A 287 7.68 -24.69 3.81
CA THR A 287 8.82 -25.57 3.59
C THR A 287 10.05 -24.72 3.21
N PRO A 288 11.23 -24.92 3.84
CA PRO A 288 12.42 -24.16 3.51
C PRO A 288 12.81 -24.32 2.03
N ARG A 289 12.76 -23.25 1.25
CA ARG A 289 13.48 -23.15 -0.02
C ARG A 289 14.42 -21.93 0.06
N ARG A 290 15.60 -22.05 -0.56
CA ARG A 290 16.56 -20.94 -0.67
C ARG A 290 15.87 -19.72 -1.29
N THR A 291 16.15 -18.54 -0.74
CA THR A 291 15.49 -17.27 -1.10
C THR A 291 16.03 -16.77 -2.45
N ILE A 292 17.29 -17.10 -2.73
CA ILE A 292 17.94 -17.03 -4.03
C ILE A 292 17.83 -18.42 -4.69
N THR A 293 17.06 -18.49 -5.77
CA THR A 293 17.11 -19.59 -6.73
C THR A 293 17.86 -19.09 -7.94
N GLU A 294 18.95 -19.77 -8.31
CA GLU A 294 19.61 -19.62 -9.62
C GLU A 294 18.61 -19.68 -10.79
#